data_AF-A0A951KPK1-F1
#
_entry.id   AF-A0A951KPK1-F1
#
_cell.length_a   1.000
_cell.length_b   1.000
_cell.length_c   1.000
_cell.angle_alpha   90.00
_cell.angle_beta   90.00
_cell.angle_gamma   90.00
#
_symmetry.space_group_name_H-M   'P 1'
#
loop_
_entity.id
_entity.type
_entity.pdbx_description
1 polymer ?
#
loop_
_entity_poly.entity_id
_entity_poly.type
_entity_poly.pdbx_seq_one_letter_code
_entity_poly.pdbx_strand_id
1 'polypeptide(L)'
;VTSISVDLHKYGYAAKGASAILYRNHALHRYQLFAATDWPGGIYASPTMTGTRPGGAIAAAWAVMQFLGESGYHELVQRVMQTTAELRRGITAIDGITILGDPAMSILAIASHRLDIYEVGDEMTLRGWHLDRQQFPPSLHLTVNAVHADSVAAFLQDLAASVEVARQRSSGKIGMRIALAGANLIARVLPRPLVSALTRRVAAGFNTSTVGPGQRSAAMYGMMGSLPNRGDLRELVLDLVEQFTVPQPRTNPEDHERS
;
A
#
# COMPACT_ATOMS: atom_id res chain seq x y z
N VAL A 1 -4.37 15.20 23.84
CA VAL A 1 -3.18 14.65 23.17
C VAL A 1 -2.11 14.29 24.20
N THR A 2 -1.90 13.01 24.53
CA THR A 2 -0.87 12.56 25.50
C THR A 2 0.45 12.17 24.83
N SER A 3 0.42 11.80 23.56
CA SER A 3 1.58 11.58 22.71
C SER A 3 1.27 11.88 21.25
N ILE A 4 2.31 12.11 20.44
CA ILE A 4 2.22 12.32 18.98
C ILE A 4 3.39 11.57 18.32
N SER A 5 3.09 10.72 17.35
CA SER A 5 4.11 10.15 16.45
C SER A 5 4.21 11.00 15.17
N VAL A 6 5.44 11.29 14.73
CA VAL A 6 5.71 12.11 13.55
C VAL A 6 6.81 11.47 12.71
N ASP A 7 6.46 11.03 11.50
CA ASP A 7 7.43 10.42 10.58
C ASP A 7 8.22 11.48 9.79
N LEU A 8 9.47 11.69 10.21
CA LEU A 8 10.40 12.61 9.56
C LEU A 8 10.73 12.15 8.13
N HIS A 9 10.75 10.84 7.88
CA HIS A 9 11.04 10.27 6.57
C HIS A 9 9.87 10.30 5.55
N LYS A 10 8.76 10.95 5.93
CA LYS A 10 7.57 11.19 5.09
C LYS A 10 7.55 12.65 4.65
N TYR A 11 6.64 13.46 5.20
CA TYR A 11 6.55 14.90 4.93
C TYR A 11 7.58 15.74 5.69
N GLY A 12 8.45 15.12 6.49
CA GLY A 12 9.70 15.74 6.94
C GLY A 12 10.82 15.68 5.90
N TYR A 13 10.59 15.00 4.76
CA TYR A 13 11.53 14.88 3.63
C TYR A 13 12.91 14.30 3.98
N ALA A 14 13.03 13.66 5.15
CA ALA A 14 14.26 13.02 5.58
C ALA A 14 14.48 11.65 4.91
N ALA A 15 15.71 11.15 5.00
CA ALA A 15 16.03 9.78 4.59
C ALA A 15 15.19 8.74 5.37
N LYS A 16 14.89 7.59 4.73
CA LYS A 16 14.16 6.49 5.36
C LYS A 16 14.87 6.01 6.64
N GLY A 17 14.08 5.66 7.65
CA GLY A 17 14.60 5.19 8.94
C GLY A 17 14.58 6.23 10.07
N ALA A 18 13.98 7.41 9.86
CA ALA A 18 13.82 8.44 10.91
C ALA A 18 12.33 8.75 11.19
N SER A 19 11.95 8.75 12.47
CA SER A 19 10.64 9.16 13.00
C SER A 19 10.83 9.66 14.44
N ALA A 20 9.82 10.33 14.99
CA ALA A 20 9.81 10.84 16.36
C ALA A 20 8.53 10.44 17.08
N ILE A 21 8.65 10.11 18.37
CA ILE A 21 7.53 9.97 19.30
C ILE A 21 7.69 11.04 20.39
N LEU A 22 6.68 11.88 20.54
CA LEU A 22 6.62 12.95 21.52
C LEU A 22 5.63 12.55 22.60
N TYR A 23 6.02 12.73 23.86
CA TYR A 23 5.14 12.54 25.01
C TYR A 23 4.82 13.88 25.66
N ARG A 24 3.59 14.02 26.16
CA ARG A 24 3.15 15.23 26.86
C ARG A 24 4.04 15.55 28.07
N ASN A 25 4.55 14.54 28.77
CA ASN A 25 5.38 14.72 29.95
C ASN A 25 6.31 13.52 30.18
N HIS A 26 7.29 13.72 31.07
CA HIS A 26 8.28 12.71 31.43
C HIS A 26 7.70 11.48 32.14
N ALA A 27 6.59 11.64 32.88
CA ALA A 27 5.96 10.53 33.59
C ALA A 27 5.48 9.45 32.59
N LEU A 28 4.96 9.86 31.43
CA LEU A 28 4.60 8.95 30.35
C LEU A 28 5.84 8.38 29.63
N HIS A 29 6.80 9.24 29.28
CA HIS A 29 8.02 8.81 28.57
C HIS A 29 8.81 7.75 29.36
N ARG A 30 8.80 7.80 30.69
CA ARG A 30 9.51 6.84 31.55
C ARG A 30 9.11 5.39 31.31
N TYR A 31 7.87 5.13 30.90
CA TYR A 31 7.39 3.78 30.59
C TYR A 31 7.91 3.22 29.26
N GLN A 32 8.46 4.06 28.36
CA GLN A 32 9.09 3.61 27.12
C GLN A 32 10.53 3.11 27.35
N LEU A 33 11.21 3.65 28.36
CA LEU A 33 12.62 3.39 28.60
C LEU A 33 12.82 1.93 29.04
N PHE A 34 13.82 1.28 28.45
CA PHE A 34 14.32 -0.01 28.92
C PHE A 34 15.57 0.22 29.79
N ALA A 35 15.65 -0.47 30.92
CA ALA A 35 16.84 -0.52 31.75
C ALA A 35 17.04 -1.93 32.32
N ALA A 36 18.25 -2.45 32.22
CA ALA A 36 18.70 -3.67 32.87
C ALA A 36 19.91 -3.34 33.76
N THR A 37 19.78 -3.55 35.06
CA THR A 37 20.81 -3.21 36.05
C THR A 37 21.64 -4.42 36.49
N ASP A 38 21.07 -5.62 36.40
CA ASP A 38 21.67 -6.86 36.91
C ASP A 38 22.25 -7.74 35.79
N TRP A 39 22.50 -7.15 34.62
CA TRP A 39 23.15 -7.84 33.51
C TRP A 39 24.67 -7.91 33.74
N PRO A 40 25.33 -9.08 33.63
CA PRO A 40 26.79 -9.18 33.82
C PRO A 40 27.64 -8.30 32.90
N GLY A 41 27.08 -7.85 31.77
CA GLY A 41 27.73 -6.89 30.86
C GLY A 41 27.71 -5.44 31.36
N GLY A 42 27.16 -5.18 32.54
CA GLY A 42 27.02 -3.86 33.14
C GLY A 42 25.61 -3.29 33.00
N ILE A 43 25.41 -2.07 33.52
CA ILE A 43 24.14 -1.36 33.41
C ILE A 43 23.88 -1.05 31.93
N TYR A 44 22.72 -1.49 31.44
CA TYR A 44 22.27 -1.24 30.08
C TYR A 44 20.97 -0.45 30.09
N ALA A 45 20.87 0.58 29.25
CA ALA A 45 19.65 1.34 29.06
C ALA A 45 19.43 1.65 27.59
N SER A 46 18.16 1.63 27.15
CA SER A 46 17.78 2.03 25.80
C SER A 46 16.52 2.90 25.83
N PRO A 47 16.51 4.04 25.12
CA PRO A 47 15.32 4.88 25.02
C PRO A 47 14.31 4.36 24.00
N THR A 48 14.68 3.40 23.15
CA THR A 48 13.87 2.84 22.04
C THR A 48 14.05 1.33 21.92
N MET A 49 13.35 0.68 20.97
CA MET A 49 13.47 -0.77 20.78
C MET A 49 14.89 -1.25 20.44
N THR A 50 15.66 -0.48 19.66
CA THR A 50 16.99 -0.89 19.20
C THR A 50 18.10 -0.37 20.11
N GLY A 51 19.15 -1.17 20.27
CA GLY A 51 20.41 -0.74 20.87
C GLY A 51 21.25 0.06 19.86
N THR A 52 21.98 -0.64 18.99
CA THR A 52 22.70 -0.05 17.86
C THR A 52 21.70 0.57 16.87
N ARG A 53 21.97 1.81 16.45
CA ARG A 53 21.07 2.61 15.61
C ARG A 53 21.80 3.20 14.40
N PRO A 54 21.14 3.27 13.21
CA PRO A 54 21.74 3.88 12.03
C PRO A 54 21.74 5.41 12.16
N GLY A 55 22.82 5.98 12.71
CA GLY A 55 22.95 7.42 12.95
C GLY A 55 22.80 8.30 11.70
N GLY A 56 23.08 7.76 10.51
CA GLY A 56 22.96 8.49 9.25
C GLY A 56 21.55 9.02 8.96
N ALA A 57 20.50 8.23 9.21
CA ALA A 57 19.12 8.67 8.99
C ALA A 57 18.72 9.80 9.96
N ILE A 58 19.23 9.75 11.20
CA ILE A 58 19.00 10.78 12.22
C ILE A 58 19.70 12.08 11.83
N ALA A 59 20.97 12.00 11.41
CA ALA A 59 21.74 13.15 10.94
C ALA A 59 21.11 13.79 9.69
N ALA A 60 20.63 12.98 8.74
CA ALA A 60 19.93 13.45 7.56
C ALA A 60 18.62 14.17 7.92
N ALA A 61 17.84 13.64 8.87
CA ALA A 61 16.62 14.29 9.34
C ALA A 61 16.92 15.67 9.96
N TRP A 62 17.95 15.77 10.81
CA TRP A 62 18.39 17.05 11.34
C TRP A 62 18.80 18.01 10.23
N ALA A 63 19.64 17.56 9.29
CA ALA A 63 20.12 18.39 8.19
C ALA A 63 18.96 18.94 7.32
N VAL A 64 17.97 18.10 6.97
CA VAL A 64 16.80 18.51 6.19
C VAL A 64 15.94 19.50 6.97
N MET A 65 15.69 19.26 8.25
CA MET A 65 14.92 20.20 9.08
C MET A 65 15.59 21.57 9.17
N GLN A 66 16.91 21.60 9.34
CA GLN A 66 17.68 22.85 9.35
C GLN A 66 17.72 23.54 7.99
N PHE A 67 17.84 22.77 6.91
CA PHE A 67 17.90 23.28 5.54
C PHE A 67 16.57 23.89 5.08
N LEU A 68 15.46 23.17 5.29
CA LEU A 68 14.14 23.64 4.90
C LEU A 68 13.68 24.80 5.81
N GLY A 69 13.90 24.68 7.11
CA GLY A 69 13.33 25.59 8.09
C GLY A 69 11.80 25.68 8.00
N GLU A 70 11.22 26.61 8.74
CA GLU A 70 9.76 26.81 8.73
C GLU A 70 9.25 27.24 7.35
N SER A 71 9.94 28.17 6.69
CA SER A 71 9.54 28.68 5.37
C SER A 71 9.53 27.59 4.29
N GLY A 72 10.56 26.75 4.22
CA GLY A 72 10.62 25.66 3.24
C GLY A 72 9.52 24.61 3.48
N TYR A 73 9.20 24.30 4.75
CA TYR A 73 8.06 23.44 5.04
C TYR A 73 6.72 24.09 4.65
N HIS A 74 6.54 25.39 4.89
CA HIS A 74 5.34 26.12 4.46
C HIS A 74 5.15 26.08 2.95
N GLU A 75 6.22 26.32 2.17
CA GLU A 75 6.19 26.24 0.71
C GLU A 75 5.84 24.84 0.21
N LEU A 76 6.45 23.80 0.79
CA LEU A 76 6.18 22.41 0.43
C LEU A 76 4.74 22.01 0.76
N VAL A 77 4.23 22.38 1.94
CA VAL A 77 2.83 22.14 2.33
C VAL A 77 1.88 22.88 1.38
N GLN A 78 2.15 24.14 1.06
CA GLN A 78 1.33 24.90 0.13
C GLN A 78 1.26 24.21 -1.24
N ARG A 79 2.42 23.78 -1.78
CA ARG A 79 2.48 23.04 -3.05
C ARG A 79 1.68 21.74 -2.98
N VAL A 80 1.86 20.94 -1.93
CA VAL A 80 1.10 19.69 -1.72
C VAL A 80 -0.41 19.95 -1.65
N MET A 81 -0.85 20.97 -0.91
CA MET A 81 -2.26 21.27 -0.73
C MET A 81 -2.91 21.78 -2.02
N GLN A 82 -2.21 22.62 -2.78
CA GLN A 82 -2.67 23.08 -4.10
C GLN A 82 -2.80 21.90 -5.09
N THR A 83 -1.76 21.08 -5.20
CA THR A 83 -1.77 19.86 -6.02
C THR A 83 -2.91 18.92 -5.62
N THR A 84 -3.13 18.74 -4.32
CA THR A 84 -4.23 17.89 -3.80
C THR A 84 -5.60 18.45 -4.17
N ALA A 85 -5.79 19.77 -4.07
CA ALA A 85 -7.06 20.41 -4.43
C ALA A 85 -7.34 20.31 -5.94
N GLU A 86 -6.32 20.42 -6.78
CA GLU A 86 -6.44 20.22 -8.23
C GLU A 86 -6.80 18.77 -8.57
N LEU A 87 -6.07 17.80 -8.01
CA LEU A 87 -6.38 16.38 -8.18
C LEU A 87 -7.80 16.06 -7.70
N ARG A 88 -8.20 16.57 -6.53
CA ARG A 88 -9.55 16.37 -5.99
C ARG A 88 -10.63 16.89 -6.95
N ARG A 89 -10.47 18.11 -7.48
CA ARG A 89 -11.40 18.67 -8.46
C ARG A 89 -11.45 17.83 -9.73
N GLY A 90 -10.29 17.48 -10.27
CA GLY A 90 -10.18 16.68 -11.49
C GLY A 90 -10.80 15.29 -11.35
N ILE A 91 -10.48 14.57 -10.27
CA ILE A 91 -11.03 13.23 -9.99
C ILE A 91 -12.55 13.30 -9.81
N THR A 92 -13.06 14.30 -9.10
CA THR A 92 -14.51 14.48 -8.87
C THR A 92 -15.27 14.76 -10.16
N ALA A 93 -14.62 15.33 -11.17
CA ALA A 93 -15.22 15.60 -12.47
C ALA A 93 -15.30 14.35 -13.39
N ILE A 94 -14.62 13.25 -13.05
CA ILE A 94 -14.63 12.02 -13.84
C ILE A 94 -15.84 11.16 -13.43
N ASP A 95 -16.82 11.02 -14.33
CA ASP A 95 -17.99 10.17 -14.08
C ASP A 95 -17.59 8.69 -13.86
N GLY A 96 -18.27 8.04 -12.93
CA GLY A 96 -18.07 6.63 -12.61
C GLY A 96 -17.06 6.37 -11.48
N ILE A 97 -16.31 7.37 -11.00
CA ILE A 97 -15.48 7.27 -9.80
C ILE A 97 -15.83 8.37 -8.79
N THR A 98 -15.39 8.20 -7.55
CA THR A 98 -15.61 9.16 -6.47
C THR A 98 -14.44 9.14 -5.49
N ILE A 99 -14.26 10.21 -4.72
CA ILE A 99 -13.35 10.23 -3.58
C ILE A 99 -14.12 9.85 -2.32
N LEU A 100 -13.59 8.92 -1.54
CA LEU A 100 -14.19 8.52 -0.28
C LEU A 100 -13.99 9.61 0.79
N GLY A 101 -15.11 10.09 1.33
CA GLY A 101 -15.12 11.12 2.39
C GLY A 101 -14.76 12.52 1.89
N ASP A 102 -14.29 13.36 2.82
CA ASP A 102 -13.83 14.72 2.56
C ASP A 102 -12.39 14.89 3.09
N PRO A 103 -11.38 14.36 2.37
CA PRO A 103 -10.01 14.38 2.86
C PRO A 103 -9.49 15.83 2.95
N ALA A 104 -9.08 16.21 4.17
CA ALA A 104 -8.59 17.55 4.48
C ALA A 104 -7.14 17.81 4.04
N MET A 105 -6.40 16.78 3.63
CA MET A 105 -4.99 16.85 3.29
C MET A 105 -4.65 15.91 2.11
N SER A 106 -3.38 15.57 1.95
CA SER A 106 -2.73 14.94 0.81
C SER A 106 -3.05 13.46 0.54
N ILE A 107 -4.02 12.87 1.22
CA ILE A 107 -4.38 11.45 1.05
C ILE A 107 -5.76 11.35 0.43
N LEU A 108 -5.83 10.78 -0.78
CA LEU A 108 -7.07 10.53 -1.49
C LEU A 108 -7.31 9.02 -1.60
N ALA A 109 -8.57 8.61 -1.46
CA ALA A 109 -9.02 7.26 -1.75
C ALA A 109 -10.08 7.31 -2.85
N ILE A 110 -9.75 6.81 -4.03
CA ILE A 110 -10.60 6.81 -5.22
C ILE A 110 -11.37 5.49 -5.26
N ALA A 111 -12.70 5.54 -5.31
CA ALA A 111 -13.56 4.37 -5.33
C ALA A 111 -14.56 4.45 -6.48
N SER A 112 -15.30 3.36 -6.70
CA SER A 112 -16.44 3.33 -7.61
C SER A 112 -17.55 2.43 -7.07
N HIS A 113 -18.80 2.84 -7.27
CA HIS A 113 -19.98 2.00 -7.05
C HIS A 113 -20.46 1.31 -8.32
N ARG A 114 -19.95 1.70 -9.49
CA ARG A 114 -20.41 1.23 -10.81
C ARG A 114 -19.37 0.36 -11.52
N LEU A 115 -18.09 0.57 -11.23
CA LEU A 115 -16.95 -0.08 -11.86
C LEU A 115 -16.21 -0.96 -10.86
N ASP A 116 -15.47 -1.96 -11.38
CA ASP A 116 -14.42 -2.60 -10.60
C ASP A 116 -13.23 -1.64 -10.52
N ILE A 117 -13.04 -1.03 -9.35
CA ILE A 117 -12.00 -0.03 -9.14
C ILE A 117 -10.59 -0.59 -9.33
N TYR A 118 -10.39 -1.89 -9.14
CA TYR A 118 -9.09 -2.50 -9.34
C TYR A 118 -8.76 -2.66 -10.83
N GLU A 119 -9.76 -2.78 -11.71
CA GLU A 119 -9.53 -2.74 -13.16
C GLU A 119 -9.06 -1.35 -13.60
N VAL A 120 -9.59 -0.28 -13.00
CA VAL A 120 -9.06 1.07 -13.20
C VAL A 120 -7.60 1.14 -12.74
N GLY A 121 -7.28 0.55 -11.58
CA GLY A 121 -5.91 0.47 -11.06
C GLY A 121 -4.95 -0.30 -11.98
N ASP A 122 -5.43 -1.37 -12.63
CA ASP A 122 -4.66 -2.12 -13.62
C ASP A 122 -4.36 -1.30 -14.88
N GLU A 123 -5.36 -0.57 -15.41
CA GLU A 123 -5.15 0.32 -16.56
C GLU A 123 -4.19 1.47 -16.23
N MET A 124 -4.29 2.03 -15.02
CA MET A 124 -3.33 3.01 -14.52
C MET A 124 -1.91 2.43 -14.44
N THR A 125 -1.78 1.18 -13.94
CA THR A 125 -0.48 0.48 -13.87
C THR A 125 0.15 0.28 -15.25
N LEU A 126 -0.65 -0.09 -16.26
CA LEU A 126 -0.19 -0.24 -17.65
C LEU A 126 0.30 1.08 -18.26
N ARG A 127 -0.18 2.22 -17.73
CA ARG A 127 0.25 3.57 -18.10
C ARG A 127 1.42 4.09 -17.26
N GLY A 128 1.97 3.25 -16.37
CA GLY A 128 3.10 3.60 -15.49
C GLY A 128 2.71 4.17 -14.13
N TRP A 129 1.41 4.32 -13.83
CA TRP A 129 0.92 4.84 -12.56
C TRP A 129 0.69 3.73 -11.55
N HIS A 130 1.41 3.79 -10.43
CA HIS A 130 1.32 2.79 -9.38
C HIS A 130 0.53 3.34 -8.20
N LEU A 131 -0.72 2.90 -8.07
CA LEU A 131 -1.59 3.24 -6.95
C LEU A 131 -1.74 2.05 -6.01
N ASP A 132 -1.75 2.32 -4.71
CA ASP A 132 -1.98 1.30 -3.70
C ASP A 132 -3.44 0.84 -3.75
N ARG A 133 -3.67 -0.47 -3.82
CA ARG A 133 -5.02 -1.05 -3.87
C ARG A 133 -5.48 -1.35 -2.45
N GLN A 134 -6.51 -0.63 -2.00
CA GLN A 134 -7.11 -0.75 -0.68
C GLN A 134 -8.38 -1.61 -0.72
N GLN A 135 -8.75 -2.11 0.45
CA GLN A 135 -9.90 -2.98 0.66
C GLN A 135 -10.71 -2.50 1.88
N PHE A 136 -12.01 -2.83 1.89
CA PHE A 136 -12.98 -2.48 2.94
C PHE A 136 -13.22 -0.96 3.14
N PRO A 137 -13.70 -0.24 2.11
CA PRO A 137 -14.17 -0.71 0.80
C PRO A 137 -13.06 -0.78 -0.27
N PRO A 138 -13.29 -1.43 -1.42
CA PRO A 138 -12.38 -1.36 -2.56
C PRO A 138 -12.10 0.09 -2.99
N SER A 139 -10.82 0.47 -3.03
CA SER A 139 -10.38 1.79 -3.50
C SER A 139 -8.93 1.78 -3.99
N LEU A 140 -8.54 2.82 -4.73
CA LEU A 140 -7.16 3.14 -5.04
C LEU A 140 -6.71 4.30 -4.14
N HIS A 141 -5.60 4.12 -3.46
CA HIS A 141 -5.01 5.11 -2.59
C HIS A 141 -3.94 5.91 -3.32
N LEU A 142 -4.03 7.23 -3.14
CA LEU A 142 -3.08 8.19 -3.68
C LEU A 142 -2.55 9.05 -2.53
N THR A 143 -1.24 8.92 -2.28
CA THR A 143 -0.50 9.85 -1.44
C THR A 143 0.09 10.96 -2.30
N VAL A 144 -0.37 12.20 -2.10
CA VAL A 144 0.11 13.37 -2.83
C VAL A 144 1.36 13.95 -2.16
N ASN A 145 2.38 14.25 -2.96
CA ASN A 145 3.62 14.88 -2.53
C ASN A 145 3.93 16.06 -3.47
N ALA A 146 4.77 17.00 -3.02
CA ALA A 146 5.15 18.20 -3.75
C ALA A 146 5.70 17.89 -5.16
N VAL A 147 6.39 16.75 -5.31
CA VAL A 147 6.93 16.29 -6.59
C VAL A 147 5.87 15.91 -7.62
N HIS A 148 4.61 15.69 -7.20
CA HIS A 148 3.52 15.32 -8.11
C HIS A 148 2.87 16.54 -8.80
N ALA A 149 3.20 17.77 -8.38
CA ALA A 149 2.55 18.99 -8.88
C ALA A 149 2.60 19.09 -10.41
N ASP A 150 3.72 18.71 -11.01
CA ASP A 150 3.94 18.88 -12.45
C ASP A 150 3.31 17.74 -13.28
N SER A 151 2.73 16.74 -12.60
CA SER A 151 2.19 15.52 -13.21
C SER A 151 0.66 15.42 -13.11
N VAL A 152 -0.01 16.43 -12.51
CA VAL A 152 -1.47 16.41 -12.27
C VAL A 152 -2.27 16.24 -13.56
N ALA A 153 -1.95 17.01 -14.59
CA ALA A 153 -2.69 16.98 -15.85
C ALA A 153 -2.58 15.61 -16.54
N ALA A 154 -1.36 15.07 -16.64
CA ALA A 154 -1.10 13.75 -17.22
C ALA A 154 -1.81 12.65 -16.42
N PHE A 155 -1.73 12.70 -15.08
CA PHE A 155 -2.41 11.75 -14.21
C PHE A 155 -3.93 11.76 -14.42
N LEU A 156 -4.57 12.94 -14.46
CA LEU A 156 -6.02 13.06 -14.63
C LEU A 156 -6.47 12.57 -16.01
N GLN A 157 -5.71 12.86 -17.06
CA GLN A 157 -5.97 12.38 -18.40
C GLN A 157 -5.92 10.84 -18.46
N ASP A 158 -4.87 10.24 -17.90
CA ASP A 158 -4.71 8.79 -17.87
C ASP A 158 -5.74 8.11 -16.97
N LEU A 159 -6.13 8.73 -15.87
CA LEU A 159 -7.19 8.24 -14.99
C LEU A 159 -8.53 8.22 -15.72
N ALA A 160 -8.89 9.30 -16.41
CA ALA A 160 -10.11 9.35 -17.20
C ALA A 160 -10.12 8.28 -18.29
N ALA A 161 -9.01 8.13 -19.03
CA ALA A 161 -8.87 7.08 -20.04
C ALA A 161 -8.99 5.66 -19.45
N SER A 162 -8.40 5.44 -18.27
CA SER A 162 -8.47 4.16 -17.55
C SER A 162 -9.89 3.83 -17.08
N VAL A 163 -10.63 4.83 -16.62
CA VAL A 163 -12.05 4.70 -16.25
C VAL A 163 -12.90 4.29 -17.45
N GLU A 164 -12.68 4.89 -18.62
CA GLU A 164 -13.42 4.53 -19.84
C GLU A 164 -13.15 3.09 -20.31
N VAL A 165 -11.89 2.65 -20.25
CA VAL A 165 -11.55 1.26 -20.58
C VAL A 165 -12.19 0.28 -19.60
N ALA A 166 -12.16 0.57 -18.29
CA ALA A 166 -12.80 -0.27 -17.27
C ALA A 166 -14.33 -0.30 -17.45
N ARG A 167 -14.94 0.82 -17.85
CA ARG A 167 -16.37 0.94 -18.16
C ARG A 167 -16.76 -0.01 -19.28
N GLN A 168 -16.03 -0.01 -20.40
CA GLN A 168 -16.29 -0.91 -21.54
C GLN A 168 -16.21 -2.39 -21.16
N ARG A 169 -15.25 -2.77 -20.31
CA ARG A 169 -15.10 -4.15 -19.83
C ARG A 169 -16.19 -4.57 -18.84
N SER A 170 -16.61 -3.66 -17.96
CA SER A 170 -17.65 -3.93 -16.97
C SER A 170 -18.98 -4.33 -17.62
N SER A 171 -19.32 -3.70 -18.75
CA SER A 171 -20.51 -4.01 -19.56
C SER A 171 -20.50 -5.45 -20.09
N GLY A 172 -19.33 -5.96 -20.47
CA GLY A 172 -19.14 -7.35 -20.90
C GLY A 172 -19.15 -8.38 -19.76
N LYS A 173 -18.98 -7.96 -18.50
CA LYS A 173 -18.85 -8.83 -17.32
C LYS A 173 -20.14 -9.07 -16.53
N ILE A 174 -21.27 -8.48 -16.93
CA ILE A 174 -22.58 -8.75 -16.33
C ILE A 174 -22.87 -10.27 -16.32
N GLY A 175 -22.51 -10.98 -17.40
CA GLY A 175 -22.65 -12.45 -17.48
C GLY A 175 -21.76 -13.23 -16.49
N MET A 176 -20.50 -12.80 -16.29
CA MET A 176 -19.57 -13.45 -15.37
C MET A 176 -19.94 -13.21 -13.89
N ARG A 177 -20.50 -12.04 -13.55
CA ARG A 177 -21.00 -11.74 -12.19
C ARG A 177 -22.22 -12.58 -11.83
N ILE A 178 -23.10 -12.86 -12.79
CA ILE A 178 -24.23 -13.79 -12.62
C ILE A 178 -23.69 -15.22 -12.38
N ALA A 179 -22.68 -15.65 -13.14
CA ALA A 179 -22.05 -16.96 -12.95
C ALA A 179 -21.36 -17.09 -11.57
N LEU A 180 -20.63 -16.06 -11.13
CA LEU A 180 -19.97 -16.03 -9.81
C LEU A 180 -20.96 -15.95 -8.65
N ALA A 181 -22.08 -15.22 -8.80
CA ALA A 181 -23.15 -15.20 -7.81
C ALA A 181 -23.79 -16.60 -7.66
N GLY A 182 -24.00 -17.30 -8.77
CA GLY A 182 -24.42 -18.71 -8.78
C GLY A 182 -23.41 -19.63 -8.10
N ALA A 183 -22.12 -19.47 -8.40
CA ALA A 183 -21.05 -20.24 -7.79
C ALA A 183 -20.91 -20.00 -6.27
N ASN A 184 -21.06 -18.75 -5.81
CA ASN A 184 -21.05 -18.42 -4.38
C ASN A 184 -22.29 -18.95 -3.64
N LEU A 185 -23.44 -19.03 -4.30
CA LEU A 185 -24.62 -19.68 -3.76
C LEU A 185 -24.39 -21.19 -3.58
N ILE A 186 -23.75 -21.83 -4.55
CA ILE A 186 -23.37 -23.25 -4.51
C ILE A 186 -22.29 -23.50 -3.43
N ALA A 187 -21.31 -22.60 -3.29
CA ALA A 187 -20.25 -22.69 -2.29
C ALA A 187 -20.76 -22.57 -0.84
N ARG A 188 -21.87 -21.85 -0.61
CA ARG A 188 -22.55 -21.80 0.70
C ARG A 188 -23.24 -23.10 1.09
N VAL A 189 -23.54 -23.96 0.11
CA VAL A 189 -24.20 -25.26 0.32
C VAL A 189 -23.16 -26.40 0.41
N LEU A 190 -21.93 -26.17 -0.05
CA LEU A 190 -20.86 -27.17 -0.04
C LEU A 190 -20.16 -27.30 1.33
N PRO A 191 -19.77 -28.53 1.72
CA PRO A 191 -19.00 -28.77 2.95
C PRO A 191 -17.63 -28.04 2.95
N ARG A 192 -17.24 -27.49 4.11
CA ARG A 192 -15.99 -26.72 4.32
C ARG A 192 -14.69 -27.34 3.74
N PRO A 193 -14.47 -28.67 3.78
CA PRO A 193 -13.24 -29.25 3.23
C PRO A 193 -13.10 -29.05 1.72
N LEU A 194 -14.22 -29.13 0.98
CA LEU A 194 -14.26 -28.98 -0.47
C LEU A 194 -13.98 -27.53 -0.89
N VAL A 195 -14.53 -26.57 -0.16
CA VAL A 195 -14.24 -25.14 -0.38
C VAL A 195 -12.75 -24.87 -0.18
N SER A 196 -12.16 -25.38 0.92
CA SER A 196 -10.72 -25.19 1.19
C SER A 196 -9.80 -25.85 0.15
N ALA A 197 -10.20 -26.99 -0.41
CA ALA A 197 -9.45 -27.69 -1.45
C ALA A 197 -9.55 -26.97 -2.80
N LEU A 198 -10.73 -26.41 -3.11
CA LEU A 198 -10.95 -25.60 -4.31
C LEU A 198 -10.16 -24.29 -4.23
N THR A 199 -10.21 -23.59 -3.10
CA THR A 199 -9.45 -22.35 -2.89
C THR A 199 -7.94 -22.60 -3.02
N ARG A 200 -7.42 -23.71 -2.47
CA ARG A 200 -6.00 -24.10 -2.63
C ARG A 200 -5.62 -24.41 -4.07
N ARG A 201 -6.47 -25.11 -4.83
CA ARG A 201 -6.23 -25.40 -6.25
C ARG A 201 -6.26 -24.15 -7.13
N VAL A 202 -7.20 -23.24 -6.84
CA VAL A 202 -7.29 -21.95 -7.53
C VAL A 202 -6.07 -21.10 -7.21
N ALA A 203 -5.68 -20.99 -5.93
CA ALA A 203 -4.47 -20.30 -5.52
C ALA A 203 -3.19 -20.89 -6.13
N ALA A 204 -3.08 -22.22 -6.22
CA ALA A 204 -1.96 -22.91 -6.86
C ALA A 204 -1.91 -22.78 -8.39
N GLY A 205 -3.05 -22.50 -9.04
CA GLY A 205 -3.14 -22.21 -10.47
C GLY A 205 -2.72 -20.79 -10.84
N PHE A 206 -2.68 -19.87 -9.87
CA PHE A 206 -2.08 -18.55 -10.03
C PHE A 206 -0.58 -18.66 -9.81
N ASN A 207 0.13 -18.95 -10.89
CA ASN A 207 1.58 -18.96 -10.90
C ASN A 207 2.10 -17.57 -10.46
N THR A 208 3.00 -17.53 -9.47
CA THR A 208 3.60 -16.30 -8.91
C THR A 208 4.37 -15.45 -9.93
N SER A 209 4.54 -15.96 -11.14
CA SER A 209 5.06 -15.27 -12.32
C SER A 209 4.08 -14.27 -12.97
N THR A 210 2.82 -14.18 -12.51
CA THR A 210 1.84 -13.16 -12.96
C THR A 210 1.73 -11.93 -12.04
N VAL A 211 2.64 -11.79 -11.06
CA VAL A 211 2.72 -10.62 -10.16
C VAL A 211 4.07 -9.93 -10.34
N GLY A 212 4.39 -9.56 -11.58
CA GLY A 212 5.49 -8.66 -11.91
C GLY A 212 5.03 -7.19 -12.00
N PRO A 213 5.94 -6.22 -11.85
CA PRO A 213 5.66 -4.83 -12.23
C PRO A 213 5.08 -4.75 -13.64
N GLY A 214 3.93 -4.10 -13.81
CA GLY A 214 3.27 -3.95 -15.12
C GLY A 214 2.23 -5.03 -15.49
N GLN A 215 1.91 -5.98 -14.60
CA GLN A 215 0.87 -6.99 -14.86
C GLN A 215 -0.46 -6.67 -14.14
N ARG A 216 -1.57 -7.17 -14.71
CA ARG A 216 -2.93 -6.96 -14.20
C ARG A 216 -3.17 -7.78 -12.94
N SER A 217 -3.65 -7.14 -11.87
CA SER A 217 -3.84 -7.76 -10.55
C SER A 217 -5.25 -7.61 -9.99
N ALA A 218 -6.19 -7.01 -10.72
CA ALA A 218 -7.54 -6.72 -10.25
C ALA A 218 -8.28 -7.93 -9.68
N ALA A 219 -8.21 -9.07 -10.37
CA ALA A 219 -8.86 -10.31 -9.93
C ALA A 219 -8.32 -10.80 -8.58
N MET A 220 -7.02 -10.66 -8.34
CA MET A 220 -6.38 -11.07 -7.09
C MET A 220 -6.86 -10.20 -5.92
N TYR A 221 -6.87 -8.87 -6.07
CA TYR A 221 -7.36 -7.95 -5.04
C TYR A 221 -8.87 -8.11 -4.79
N GLY A 222 -9.67 -8.34 -5.83
CA GLY A 222 -11.10 -8.64 -5.69
C GLY A 222 -11.36 -9.92 -4.89
N MET A 223 -10.55 -10.96 -5.10
CA MET A 223 -10.64 -12.19 -4.30
C MET A 223 -10.19 -11.96 -2.85
N MET A 224 -9.04 -11.33 -2.62
CA MET A 224 -8.55 -11.05 -1.25
C MET A 224 -9.56 -10.26 -0.42
N GLY A 225 -10.23 -9.28 -1.04
CA GLY A 225 -11.28 -8.49 -0.39
C GLY A 225 -12.58 -9.25 -0.11
N SER A 226 -12.82 -10.40 -0.72
CA SER A 226 -14.07 -11.17 -0.58
C SER A 226 -13.96 -12.43 0.29
N LEU A 227 -12.75 -12.82 0.70
CA LEU A 227 -12.52 -14.01 1.52
C LEU A 227 -13.02 -13.81 2.97
N PRO A 228 -13.95 -14.67 3.46
CA PRO A 228 -14.48 -14.57 4.81
C PRO A 228 -13.52 -15.09 5.90
N ASN A 229 -12.57 -15.97 5.55
CA ASN A 229 -11.61 -16.56 6.50
C ASN A 229 -10.22 -15.93 6.36
N ARG A 230 -9.98 -14.81 7.05
CA ARG A 230 -8.73 -14.05 6.94
C ARG A 230 -7.51 -14.73 7.60
N GLY A 231 -7.72 -15.76 8.42
CA GLY A 231 -6.63 -16.56 8.99
C GLY A 231 -5.79 -17.24 7.90
N ASP A 232 -6.45 -17.86 6.93
CA ASP A 232 -5.77 -18.55 5.82
C ASP A 232 -5.04 -17.57 4.89
N LEU A 233 -5.57 -16.35 4.72
CA LEU A 233 -4.92 -15.29 3.95
C LEU A 233 -3.62 -14.81 4.62
N ARG A 234 -3.59 -14.75 5.96
CA ARG A 234 -2.39 -14.36 6.70
C ARG A 234 -1.25 -15.33 6.42
N GLU A 235 -1.50 -16.63 6.55
CA GLU A 235 -0.47 -17.66 6.32
C GLU A 235 0.01 -17.63 4.87
N LEU A 236 -0.88 -17.47 3.88
CA LEU A 236 -0.48 -17.30 2.48
C LEU A 236 0.43 -16.09 2.24
N VAL A 237 0.17 -14.98 2.92
CA VAL A 237 1.03 -13.78 2.84
C VAL A 237 2.38 -14.04 3.51
N LEU A 238 2.39 -14.72 4.65
CA LEU A 238 3.63 -15.10 5.33
C LEU A 238 4.48 -16.03 4.47
N ASP A 239 3.88 -17.07 3.87
CA ASP A 239 4.55 -18.00 2.96
C ASP A 239 5.17 -17.26 1.76
N LEU A 240 4.45 -16.28 1.19
CA LEU A 240 4.96 -15.46 0.09
C LEU A 240 6.14 -14.59 0.53
N VAL A 241 6.04 -13.96 1.70
CA VAL A 241 7.14 -13.14 2.24
C VAL A 241 8.36 -14.00 2.55
N GLU A 242 8.16 -15.22 3.06
CA GLU A 242 9.22 -16.18 3.31
C GLU A 242 9.97 -16.53 2.01
N GLN A 243 9.26 -16.72 0.89
CA GLN A 243 9.89 -16.98 -0.41
C GLN A 243 10.87 -15.88 -0.85
N PHE A 244 10.69 -14.62 -0.45
CA PHE A 244 11.66 -13.55 -0.75
C PHE A 244 12.98 -13.69 0.00
N THR A 245 13.00 -14.49 1.06
CA THR A 245 14.17 -14.73 1.90
C THR A 245 14.82 -16.10 1.68
N VAL A 246 14.15 -17.00 0.94
CA VAL A 246 14.71 -18.29 0.57
C VAL A 246 15.88 -18.07 -0.40
N PRO A 247 17.11 -18.51 -0.07
CA PRO A 247 18.23 -18.44 -0.98
C PRO A 247 17.92 -19.22 -2.26
N GLN A 248 17.97 -18.56 -3.41
CA GLN A 248 17.82 -19.25 -4.68
C GLN A 248 18.99 -20.23 -4.84
N PRO A 249 18.73 -21.51 -5.23
CA PRO A 249 19.80 -22.45 -5.48
C PRO A 249 20.73 -21.87 -6.56
N ARG A 250 22.04 -21.98 -6.35
CA ARG A 250 23.02 -21.57 -7.36
C ARG A 250 22.77 -22.42 -8.60
N THR A 251 22.29 -21.80 -9.67
CA THR A 251 22.33 -22.40 -11.00
C THR A 251 23.80 -22.59 -11.35
N ASN A 252 24.27 -23.84 -11.38
CA ASN A 252 25.63 -24.13 -11.82
C ASN A 252 25.66 -23.91 -13.35
N PRO A 253 26.54 -23.06 -13.90
CA PRO A 253 26.58 -22.78 -15.34
C PRO A 253 26.81 -24.01 -16.22
N GLU A 254 27.26 -25.13 -15.63
CA GLU A 254 27.59 -26.38 -16.34
C GLU A 254 26.38 -27.26 -16.69
N ASP A 255 25.18 -27.00 -16.18
CA ASP A 255 23.98 -27.80 -16.49
C ASP A 255 23.35 -27.45 -17.86
N HIS A 256 23.85 -26.41 -18.55
CA HIS A 256 23.40 -26.07 -19.90
C HIS A 256 24.15 -26.78 -21.04
N GLU A 257 25.20 -27.55 -20.75
CA GLU A 257 25.98 -28.28 -21.77
C GLU A 257 25.68 -29.79 -21.84
N ARG A 258 24.67 -30.28 -21.10
CA ARG A 258 24.22 -31.68 -21.18
C ARG A 258 22.72 -31.79 -21.45
N SER A 259 22.29 -31.35 -22.63
CA SER A 259 21.02 -31.78 -23.24
C SER A 259 21.14 -31.83 -24.75
#